data_AF-J2GML0-F1
#
_entry.id   AF-J2GML0-F1
#
_cell.length_a   1.000
_cell.length_b   1.000
_cell.length_c   1.000
_cell.angle_alpha   90.00
_cell.angle_beta   90.00
_cell.angle_gamma   90.00
#
_symmetry.space_group_name_H-M   'P 1'
#
loop_
_entity.id
_entity.type
_entity.pdbx_description
1 polymer ?
#
loop_
_entity_poly.entity_id
_entity_poly.type
_entity_poly.pdbx_seq_one_letter_code
_entity_poly.pdbx_strand_id
1 'polypeptide(L)'
;MELDRSFRKKIVPIPYWKLTTVFILFIASFIIWEVWENQNRLYNDNLYMKRSIFTGVMYQVEFLKEPDGGEIELYSFVTPDARVDRQQLHKDNQLEFSLLENKIELIIREERNVIFYSLFLSYTLAVWFILRNLIRDSGLPIFAFVACVFFSFSLWRSWFKIQELLEETAYNMSRL
;
A
#
# COMPACT_ATOMS: atom_id res chain seq x y z
N MET A 1 -27.78 52.15 -23.70
CA MET A 1 -27.59 50.92 -24.50
C MET A 1 -26.09 50.64 -24.52
N GLU A 2 -25.56 50.08 -23.44
CA GLU A 2 -24.14 49.69 -23.31
C GLU A 2 -24.11 48.25 -22.82
N LEU A 3 -24.28 47.32 -23.76
CA LEU A 3 -24.31 45.90 -23.48
C LEU A 3 -23.43 45.17 -24.50
N ASP A 4 -22.14 45.54 -24.57
CA ASP A 4 -21.22 44.82 -25.47
C ASP A 4 -19.76 44.79 -25.01
N ARG A 5 -19.53 44.75 -23.69
CA ARG A 5 -18.24 44.29 -23.14
C ARG A 5 -18.37 42.86 -22.59
N SER A 6 -19.11 42.06 -23.36
CA SER A 6 -19.18 40.62 -23.25
C SER A 6 -17.78 40.00 -23.36
N PHE A 7 -17.28 39.49 -22.24
CA PHE A 7 -16.63 38.18 -22.15
C PHE A 7 -15.54 37.81 -23.15
N ARG A 8 -14.64 38.72 -23.56
CA ARG A 8 -13.33 38.30 -24.07
C ARG A 8 -12.42 37.86 -22.92
N LYS A 9 -12.75 36.70 -22.33
CA LYS A 9 -11.85 35.93 -21.48
C LYS A 9 -10.64 35.59 -22.37
N LYS A 10 -9.51 36.29 -22.19
CA LYS A 10 -8.25 35.99 -22.88
C LYS A 10 -7.90 34.54 -22.56
N ILE A 11 -8.11 33.64 -23.51
CA ILE A 11 -7.64 32.26 -23.42
C ILE A 11 -6.12 32.33 -23.56
N VAL A 12 -5.41 32.34 -22.43
CA VAL A 12 -3.96 32.19 -22.42
C VAL A 12 -3.65 30.77 -22.91
N PRO A 13 -2.85 30.60 -23.98
CA PRO A 13 -2.52 29.27 -24.46
C PRO A 13 -1.74 28.53 -23.38
N ILE A 14 -2.32 27.44 -22.89
CA ILE A 14 -1.65 26.52 -21.96
C ILE A 14 -0.51 25.87 -22.75
N PRO A 15 0.77 26.06 -22.38
CA PRO A 15 1.88 25.47 -23.12
C PRO A 15 1.81 23.94 -23.04
N TYR A 16 1.62 23.30 -24.20
CA TYR A 16 1.42 21.85 -24.35
C TYR A 16 2.47 20.99 -23.62
N TRP A 17 3.72 21.45 -23.54
CA TRP A 17 4.81 20.76 -22.84
C TRP A 17 4.52 20.45 -21.36
N LYS A 18 3.77 21.31 -20.66
CA LYS A 18 3.43 21.09 -19.24
C LYS A 18 2.34 20.02 -19.06
N LEU A 19 1.45 19.89 -20.05
CA LEU A 19 0.45 18.81 -20.10
C LEU A 19 1.13 17.47 -20.40
N THR A 20 2.13 17.48 -21.28
CA THR A 20 3.04 16.35 -21.50
C THR A 20 3.80 15.98 -20.21
N THR A 21 4.23 16.96 -19.41
CA THR A 21 4.91 16.70 -18.13
C THR A 21 3.98 15.99 -17.13
N VAL A 22 2.72 16.42 -17.01
CA VAL A 22 1.72 15.73 -16.16
C VAL A 22 1.50 14.28 -16.63
N PHE A 23 1.40 14.08 -17.94
CA PHE A 23 1.21 12.74 -18.51
C PHE A 23 2.43 11.83 -18.32
N ILE A 24 3.65 12.38 -18.48
CA ILE A 24 4.90 11.65 -18.20
C ILE A 24 5.00 11.29 -16.72
N LEU A 25 4.65 12.21 -15.81
CA LEU A 25 4.63 11.93 -14.37
C LEU A 25 3.66 10.81 -14.02
N PHE A 26 2.47 10.78 -14.65
CA PHE A 26 1.51 9.71 -14.47
C PHE A 26 2.08 8.36 -14.92
N ILE A 27 2.66 8.30 -16.12
CA ILE A 27 3.29 7.08 -16.65
C ILE A 27 4.44 6.64 -15.74
N ALA A 28 5.30 7.55 -15.29
CA ALA A 28 6.41 7.24 -14.40
C ALA A 28 5.93 6.68 -13.05
N SER A 29 4.94 7.32 -12.41
CA SER A 29 4.35 6.82 -11.17
C SER A 29 3.70 5.44 -11.36
N PHE A 30 3.03 5.22 -12.50
CA PHE A 30 2.41 3.94 -12.82
C PHE A 30 3.45 2.82 -13.04
N ILE A 31 4.52 3.10 -13.79
CA ILE A 31 5.62 2.15 -14.01
C ILE A 31 6.33 1.83 -12.69
N ILE A 32 6.61 2.84 -11.84
CA ILE A 32 7.23 2.63 -10.53
C ILE A 32 6.35 1.70 -9.68
N TRP A 33 5.04 1.94 -9.66
CA TRP A 33 4.09 1.08 -8.96
C TRP A 33 4.10 -0.35 -9.51
N GLU A 34 3.98 -0.53 -10.83
CA GLU A 34 3.96 -1.85 -11.48
C GLU A 34 5.25 -2.64 -11.23
N VAL A 35 6.41 -1.99 -11.37
CA VAL A 35 7.71 -2.62 -11.14
C VAL A 35 7.85 -3.01 -9.66
N TRP A 36 7.48 -2.11 -8.75
CA TRP A 36 7.52 -2.40 -7.32
C TRP A 36 6.58 -3.54 -6.94
N GLU A 37 5.35 -3.52 -7.43
CA GLU A 37 4.34 -4.56 -7.22
C GLU A 37 4.82 -5.91 -7.74
N ASN A 38 5.40 -5.95 -8.93
CA ASN A 38 5.90 -7.18 -9.53
C ASN A 38 7.13 -7.74 -8.78
N GLN A 39 8.04 -6.88 -8.31
CA GLN A 39 9.13 -7.33 -7.45
C GLN A 39 8.62 -7.82 -6.10
N ASN A 40 7.68 -7.10 -5.47
CA ASN A 40 7.12 -7.50 -4.19
C ASN A 40 6.34 -8.83 -4.29
N ARG A 41 5.64 -9.06 -5.41
CA ARG A 41 5.01 -10.35 -5.72
C ARG A 41 6.05 -11.47 -5.81
N LEU A 42 7.18 -11.26 -6.50
CA LEU A 42 8.25 -12.27 -6.60
C LEU A 42 8.88 -12.62 -5.24
N TYR A 43 8.89 -11.69 -4.28
CA TYR A 43 9.39 -11.94 -2.92
C TYR A 43 8.35 -12.55 -1.98
N ASN A 44 7.05 -12.31 -2.19
CA ASN A 44 5.95 -12.80 -1.35
C ASN A 44 5.20 -14.03 -1.91
N ASP A 45 5.43 -14.41 -3.16
CA ASP A 45 4.83 -15.62 -3.79
C ASP A 45 5.48 -16.93 -3.33
N ASN A 46 6.48 -16.88 -2.44
CA ASN A 46 6.93 -18.08 -1.75
C ASN A 46 5.84 -18.49 -0.75
N LEU A 47 5.03 -19.49 -1.10
CA LEU A 47 3.93 -20.01 -0.26
C LEU A 47 4.36 -20.31 1.19
N TYR A 48 5.65 -20.58 1.38
CA TYR A 48 6.25 -21.00 2.64
C TYR A 48 6.95 -19.87 3.39
N MET A 49 6.98 -18.64 2.85
CA MET A 49 7.60 -17.51 3.54
C MET A 49 7.01 -16.17 3.07
N LYS A 50 6.34 -15.45 3.97
CA LYS A 50 5.83 -14.09 3.71
C LYS A 50 6.43 -13.11 4.70
N ARG A 51 6.87 -11.95 4.22
CA ARG A 51 7.49 -10.93 5.06
C ARG A 51 6.95 -9.55 4.72
N SER A 52 6.50 -8.85 5.73
CA SER A 52 6.12 -7.45 5.62
C SER A 52 7.38 -6.56 5.57
N ILE A 53 7.32 -5.51 4.76
CA ILE A 53 8.47 -4.66 4.45
C ILE A 53 8.63 -3.58 5.51
N PHE A 54 7.54 -2.98 5.99
CA PHE A 54 7.60 -1.90 6.96
C PHE A 54 7.56 -2.40 8.39
N THR A 55 6.70 -3.37 8.65
CA THR A 55 6.44 -3.83 10.01
C THR A 55 7.33 -4.98 10.45
N GLY A 56 8.10 -5.57 9.52
CA GLY A 56 9.04 -6.66 9.81
C GLY A 56 8.39 -7.97 10.27
N VAL A 57 7.07 -8.05 10.21
CA VAL A 57 6.28 -9.24 10.53
C VAL A 57 6.55 -10.31 9.47
N MET A 58 6.77 -11.54 9.91
CA MET A 58 7.15 -12.64 9.05
C MET A 58 6.41 -13.91 9.43
N TYR A 59 6.07 -14.67 8.40
CA TYR A 59 5.54 -16.01 8.48
C TYR A 59 6.47 -16.92 7.68
N GLN A 60 6.83 -18.07 8.24
CA GLN A 60 7.64 -19.08 7.58
C GLN A 60 7.18 -20.49 7.94
N VAL A 61 7.09 -21.36 6.93
CA VAL A 61 6.79 -22.79 7.09
C VAL A 61 8.05 -23.59 6.71
N GLU A 62 8.55 -24.38 7.65
CA GLU A 62 9.68 -25.30 7.48
C GLU A 62 9.17 -26.75 7.46
N PHE A 63 9.62 -27.57 6.52
CA PHE A 63 9.29 -29.00 6.47
C PHE A 63 10.43 -29.81 7.07
N LEU A 64 10.15 -30.56 8.13
CA LEU A 64 11.12 -31.45 8.77
C LEU A 64 10.80 -32.89 8.36
N LYS A 65 11.75 -33.55 7.68
CA LYS A 65 11.63 -34.98 7.32
C LYS A 65 11.97 -35.84 8.52
N GLU A 66 10.99 -36.61 8.97
CA GLU A 66 11.20 -37.63 9.98
C GLU A 66 11.93 -38.86 9.39
N PRO A 67 12.69 -39.59 10.22
CA PRO A 67 13.40 -40.79 9.81
C PRO A 67 12.48 -41.91 9.26
N ASP A 68 11.18 -41.88 9.59
CA ASP A 68 10.15 -42.81 9.10
C ASP A 68 9.55 -42.40 7.72
N GLY A 69 10.04 -41.32 7.12
CA GLY A 69 9.58 -40.84 5.81
C GLY A 69 8.36 -39.91 5.85
N GLY A 70 7.86 -39.56 7.03
CA GLY A 70 6.85 -38.51 7.23
C GLY A 70 7.44 -37.11 7.09
N GLU A 71 6.68 -36.17 6.53
CA GLU A 71 7.01 -34.75 6.50
C GLU A 71 6.16 -34.02 7.54
N ILE A 72 6.80 -33.29 8.45
CA ILE A 72 6.12 -32.47 9.46
C ILE A 72 6.28 -30.99 9.09
N GLU A 73 5.16 -30.28 9.08
CA GLU A 73 5.11 -28.84 8.88
C GLU A 73 5.34 -28.11 10.21
N LEU A 74 6.39 -27.29 10.25
CA LEU A 74 6.74 -26.42 11.37
C LEU A 74 6.51 -24.98 10.98
N TYR A 75 5.66 -24.32 11.74
CA TYR A 75 5.28 -22.94 11.52
C TYR A 75 6.08 -22.03 12.45
N SER A 76 6.66 -20.98 11.88
CA SER A 76 7.39 -19.94 12.58
C SER A 76 6.76 -18.59 12.26
N PHE A 77 6.46 -17.82 13.30
CA PHE A 77 5.97 -16.45 13.17
C PHE A 77 6.88 -15.48 13.91
N VAL A 78 7.13 -14.34 13.29
CA VAL A 78 7.97 -13.28 13.86
C VAL A 78 7.20 -11.96 13.78
N THR A 79 7.13 -11.25 14.89
CA THR A 79 6.77 -9.83 14.98
C THR A 79 7.96 -9.05 15.54
N PRO A 80 7.96 -7.72 15.48
CA PRO A 80 8.98 -6.90 16.15
C PRO A 80 9.12 -7.21 17.65
N ASP A 81 8.03 -7.57 18.32
CA ASP A 81 7.98 -7.71 19.77
C ASP A 81 7.99 -9.17 20.26
N ALA A 82 7.57 -10.13 19.42
CA ALA A 82 7.46 -11.54 19.78
C ALA A 82 7.88 -12.48 18.65
N ARG A 83 8.41 -13.64 19.02
CA ARG A 83 8.79 -14.69 18.08
C ARG A 83 8.28 -16.04 18.56
N VAL A 84 7.54 -16.72 17.70
CA VAL A 84 7.10 -18.11 17.88
C VAL A 84 7.88 -18.94 16.88
N ASP A 85 8.82 -19.75 17.37
CA ASP A 85 9.65 -20.61 16.53
C ASP A 85 9.09 -22.03 16.49
N ARG A 86 9.00 -22.59 15.27
CA ARG A 86 8.89 -24.04 15.00
C ARG A 86 7.81 -24.76 15.81
N GLN A 87 6.58 -24.25 15.78
CA GLN A 87 5.43 -24.97 16.32
C GLN A 87 4.81 -25.90 15.27
N GLN A 88 4.45 -27.11 15.69
CA GLN A 88 3.70 -28.05 14.87
C GLN A 88 2.21 -27.73 14.91
N LEU A 89 1.54 -27.82 13.76
CA LEU A 89 0.11 -27.61 13.65
C LEU A 89 -0.67 -28.71 14.41
N HIS A 90 -1.13 -28.41 15.62
CA HIS A 90 -2.04 -29.26 16.39
C HIS A 90 -3.49 -28.86 16.16
N LYS A 91 -4.42 -29.83 16.25
CA LYS A 91 -5.87 -29.60 16.03
C LYS A 91 -6.45 -28.49 16.90
N ASP A 92 -5.91 -28.30 18.11
CA ASP A 92 -6.39 -27.31 19.06
C ASP A 92 -5.94 -25.88 18.70
N ASN A 93 -4.79 -25.73 18.03
CA ASN A 93 -4.21 -24.42 17.68
C ASN A 93 -4.42 -24.06 16.20
N GLN A 94 -4.89 -24.99 15.36
CA GLN A 94 -5.04 -24.80 13.91
C GLN A 94 -5.81 -23.51 13.52
N LEU A 95 -6.84 -23.17 14.29
CA LEU A 95 -7.62 -21.95 14.05
C LEU A 95 -6.82 -20.68 14.34
N GLU A 96 -6.00 -20.66 15.40
CA GLU A 96 -5.16 -19.52 15.76
C GLU A 96 -4.06 -19.28 14.71
N PHE A 97 -3.42 -20.36 14.23
CA PHE A 97 -2.44 -20.29 13.14
C PHE A 97 -3.05 -19.71 11.86
N SER A 98 -4.26 -20.17 11.47
CA SER A 98 -4.95 -19.66 10.28
C SER A 98 -5.35 -18.18 10.41
N LEU A 99 -5.70 -17.73 11.62
CA LEU A 99 -6.01 -16.33 11.88
C LEU A 99 -4.75 -15.47 11.81
N LEU A 100 -3.63 -15.96 12.35
CA LEU A 100 -2.33 -15.28 12.28
C LEU A 100 -1.85 -15.13 10.84
N GLU A 101 -1.91 -16.19 10.04
CA GLU A 101 -1.56 -16.14 8.62
C GLU A 101 -2.41 -15.12 7.85
N ASN A 102 -3.73 -15.17 8.02
CA ASN A 102 -4.64 -14.20 7.40
C ASN A 102 -4.35 -12.76 7.83
N LYS A 103 -4.03 -12.52 9.11
CA LYS A 103 -3.68 -11.18 9.60
C LYS A 103 -2.37 -10.67 9.01
N ILE A 104 -1.35 -11.52 8.90
CA ILE A 104 -0.07 -11.16 8.28
C ILE A 104 -0.27 -10.83 6.79
N GLU A 105 -1.07 -11.61 6.08
CA GLU A 105 -1.44 -11.29 4.69
C GLU A 105 -2.18 -9.95 4.57
N LEU A 106 -3.11 -9.67 5.49
CA LEU A 106 -3.81 -8.40 5.53
C LEU A 106 -2.86 -7.22 5.80
N ILE A 107 -1.89 -7.38 6.69
CA ILE A 107 -0.84 -6.36 6.95
C ILE A 107 -0.05 -6.09 5.67
N ILE A 108 0.44 -7.14 5.00
CA ILE A 108 1.20 -7.01 3.74
C ILE A 108 0.35 -6.30 2.67
N ARG A 109 -0.95 -6.62 2.59
CA ARG A 109 -1.88 -5.96 1.66
C ARG A 109 -2.07 -4.49 2.00
N GLU A 110 -2.21 -4.12 3.27
CA GLU A 110 -2.35 -2.72 3.66
C GLU A 110 -1.04 -1.94 3.48
N GLU A 111 0.14 -2.56 3.69
CA GLU A 111 1.44 -1.94 3.37
C GLU A 111 1.55 -1.59 1.88
N ARG A 112 1.07 -2.48 1.00
CA ARG A 112 0.96 -2.20 -0.44
C ARG A 112 0.04 -1.01 -0.70
N ASN A 113 -1.11 -0.94 -0.01
CA ASN A 113 -2.02 0.20 -0.13
C ASN A 113 -1.37 1.52 0.32
N VAL A 114 -0.57 1.51 1.40
CA VAL A 114 0.16 2.70 1.86
C VAL A 114 1.12 3.19 0.79
N ILE A 115 1.89 2.30 0.17
CA ILE A 115 2.81 2.67 -0.91
C ILE A 115 2.04 3.23 -2.10
N PHE A 116 0.96 2.57 -2.51
CA PHE A 116 0.08 3.04 -3.58
C PHE A 116 -0.43 4.47 -3.29
N TYR A 117 -1.06 4.69 -2.13
CA TYR A 117 -1.61 5.98 -1.78
C TYR A 117 -0.54 7.06 -1.65
N SER A 118 0.66 6.72 -1.15
CA SER A 118 1.77 7.67 -1.06
C SER A 118 2.26 8.14 -2.44
N LEU A 119 2.39 7.22 -3.39
CA LEU A 119 2.76 7.53 -4.77
C LEU A 119 1.70 8.39 -5.45
N PHE A 120 0.42 8.01 -5.35
CA PHE A 120 -0.68 8.76 -5.94
C PHE A 120 -0.91 10.12 -5.27
N LEU A 121 -0.66 10.24 -3.96
CA LEU A 121 -0.67 11.52 -3.26
C LEU A 121 0.43 12.44 -3.80
N SER A 122 1.66 11.94 -3.95
CA SER A 122 2.77 12.73 -4.49
C SER A 122 2.49 13.22 -5.92
N TYR A 123 1.91 12.34 -6.75
CA TYR A 123 1.46 12.68 -8.11
C TYR A 123 0.37 13.75 -8.09
N THR A 124 -0.69 13.57 -7.31
CA THR A 124 -1.81 14.52 -7.26
C THR A 124 -1.39 15.87 -6.68
N LEU A 125 -0.46 15.91 -5.73
CA LEU A 125 0.14 17.15 -5.22
C LEU A 125 0.95 17.88 -6.30
N ALA A 126 1.76 17.16 -7.08
CA ALA A 126 2.51 17.73 -8.20
C ALA A 126 1.55 18.31 -9.26
N VAL A 127 0.50 17.57 -9.62
CA VAL A 127 -0.55 18.03 -10.55
C VAL A 127 -1.27 19.26 -10.02
N TRP A 128 -1.66 19.26 -8.74
CA TRP A 128 -2.28 20.41 -8.09
C TRP A 128 -1.39 21.65 -8.14
N PHE A 129 -0.10 21.50 -7.83
CA PHE A 129 0.87 22.61 -7.86
C PHE A 129 1.00 23.21 -9.26
N ILE A 130 1.08 22.37 -10.30
CA ILE A 130 1.16 22.81 -11.70
C ILE A 130 -0.15 23.51 -12.12
N LEU A 131 -1.30 22.93 -11.81
CA LEU A 131 -2.61 23.47 -12.18
C LEU A 131 -2.90 24.80 -11.49
N ARG A 132 -2.60 24.91 -10.18
CA ARG A 132 -2.77 26.14 -9.41
C ARG A 132 -1.96 27.30 -9.99
N ASN A 133 -0.76 27.03 -10.50
CA ASN A 133 0.11 28.05 -11.07
C ASN A 133 -0.23 28.42 -12.52
N LEU A 134 -0.90 27.54 -13.30
CA LEU A 134 -1.25 27.82 -14.70
C LEU A 134 -2.67 28.32 -14.92
N ILE A 135 -3.65 27.72 -14.27
CA ILE A 135 -5.07 27.92 -14.58
C ILE A 135 -5.84 28.14 -13.27
N ARG A 136 -5.36 29.10 -12.47
CA ARG A 136 -5.92 29.44 -11.16
C ARG A 136 -7.41 29.77 -11.22
N ASP A 137 -7.87 30.34 -12.33
CA ASP A 137 -9.27 30.75 -12.53
C ASP A 137 -10.17 29.60 -13.06
N SER A 138 -9.65 28.38 -13.18
CA SER A 138 -10.43 27.18 -13.50
C SER A 138 -10.78 26.41 -12.22
N GLY A 139 -11.82 25.56 -12.29
CA GLY A 139 -12.16 24.65 -11.19
C GLY A 139 -11.21 23.44 -11.05
N LEU A 140 -10.30 23.22 -12.01
CA LEU A 140 -9.40 22.05 -12.05
C LEU A 140 -8.46 21.94 -10.83
N PRO A 141 -7.84 23.02 -10.32
CA PRO A 141 -7.05 22.96 -9.10
C PRO A 141 -7.87 22.54 -7.87
N ILE A 142 -9.17 22.87 -7.83
CA ILE A 142 -10.04 22.47 -6.72
C ILE A 142 -10.23 20.95 -6.73
N PHE A 143 -10.50 20.35 -7.90
CA PHE A 143 -10.61 18.90 -8.04
C PHE A 143 -9.30 18.17 -7.68
N ALA A 144 -8.15 18.69 -8.13
CA ALA A 144 -6.86 18.12 -7.78
C ALA A 144 -6.59 18.21 -6.26
N PHE A 145 -7.00 19.31 -5.61
CA PHE A 145 -6.90 19.45 -4.16
C PHE A 145 -7.79 18.45 -3.41
N VAL A 146 -9.04 18.26 -3.86
CA VAL A 146 -9.95 17.24 -3.28
C VAL A 146 -9.34 15.84 -3.41
N ALA A 147 -8.71 15.52 -4.55
CA ALA A 147 -8.00 14.26 -4.72
C ALA A 147 -6.82 14.11 -3.73
N CYS A 148 -6.05 15.18 -3.48
CA CYS A 148 -4.99 15.16 -2.46
C CYS A 148 -5.55 14.86 -1.05
N VAL A 149 -6.69 15.46 -0.70
CA VAL A 149 -7.37 15.20 0.59
C VAL A 149 -7.80 13.74 0.65
N PHE A 150 -8.43 13.22 -0.40
CA PHE A 150 -8.83 11.82 -0.48
C PHE A 150 -7.65 10.86 -0.28
N PHE A 151 -6.55 11.04 -1.01
CA PHE A 151 -5.38 10.18 -0.88
C PHE A 151 -4.71 10.29 0.49
N SER A 152 -4.69 11.48 1.10
CA SER A 152 -4.18 11.66 2.47
C SER A 152 -5.01 10.89 3.49
N PHE A 153 -6.35 10.94 3.39
CA PHE A 153 -7.24 10.19 4.27
C PHE A 153 -7.13 8.66 4.06
N SER A 154 -6.99 8.22 2.81
CA SER A 154 -6.79 6.80 2.49
C SER A 154 -5.47 6.27 3.06
N LEU A 155 -4.40 7.06 2.96
CA LEU A 155 -3.10 6.73 3.54
C LEU A 155 -3.18 6.66 5.06
N TRP A 156 -3.81 7.64 5.71
CA TRP A 156 -4.05 7.63 7.15
C TRP A 156 -4.83 6.39 7.59
N ARG A 157 -5.90 6.03 6.87
CA ARG A 157 -6.73 4.86 7.18
C ARG A 157 -5.95 3.56 7.05
N SER A 158 -5.20 3.36 5.97
CA SER A 158 -4.38 2.15 5.80
C SER A 158 -3.27 2.09 6.85
N TRP A 159 -2.66 3.22 7.20
CA TRP A 159 -1.66 3.26 8.27
C TRP A 159 -2.25 2.87 9.63
N PHE A 160 -3.42 3.42 9.99
CA PHE A 160 -4.10 3.09 11.24
C PHE A 160 -4.47 1.62 11.31
N LYS A 161 -4.99 1.05 10.21
CA LYS A 161 -5.35 -0.36 10.12
C LYS A 161 -4.15 -1.29 10.27
N ILE A 162 -2.96 -0.90 9.78
CA ILE A 162 -1.72 -1.66 10.01
C ILE A 162 -1.40 -1.71 11.51
N GLN A 163 -1.52 -0.59 12.23
CA GLN A 163 -1.25 -0.54 13.67
C GLN A 163 -2.22 -1.44 14.46
N GLU A 164 -3.52 -1.36 14.14
CA GLU A 164 -4.54 -2.23 14.76
C GLU A 164 -4.25 -3.71 14.50
N LEU A 165 -3.92 -4.08 13.26
CA LEU A 165 -3.57 -5.46 12.91
C LEU A 165 -2.28 -5.92 13.62
N LEU A 166 -1.30 -5.04 13.83
CA LEU A 166 -0.08 -5.36 14.56
C LEU A 166 -0.36 -5.69 16.03
N GLU A 167 -1.14 -4.85 16.70
CA GLU A 167 -1.54 -5.08 18.10
C GLU A 167 -2.29 -6.40 18.25
N GLU A 168 -3.23 -6.67 17.35
CA GLU A 168 -3.97 -7.92 17.34
C GLU A 168 -3.10 -9.15 17.02
N THR A 169 -2.10 -8.99 16.15
CA THR A 169 -1.17 -10.06 15.79
C THR A 169 -0.26 -10.38 16.97
N ALA A 170 0.27 -9.36 17.64
CA ALA A 170 1.07 -9.53 18.86
C ALA A 170 0.27 -10.18 20.00
N TYR A 171 -0.99 -9.76 20.18
CA TYR A 171 -1.90 -10.38 21.15
C TYR A 171 -2.12 -11.87 20.87
N ASN A 172 -2.43 -12.22 19.62
CA ASN A 172 -2.62 -13.62 19.24
C ASN A 172 -1.34 -14.45 19.38
N MET A 173 -0.16 -13.89 19.09
CA MET A 173 1.12 -14.58 19.32
C MET A 173 1.38 -14.85 20.79
N SER A 174 0.98 -13.95 21.71
CA SER A 174 1.15 -14.16 23.15
C SER A 174 0.27 -15.25 23.76
N ARG A 175 -0.73 -15.74 23.02
CA ARG A 175 -1.62 -16.83 23.43
C ARG A 175 -1.14 -18.22 22.99
N LEU A 176 -0.21 -18.26 22.02
CA LEU A 176 0.45 -19.47 21.51
C LEU A 176 1.66 -19.89 22.34
#